data_AF-A0A7C1ZXL3-F1
#
_entry.id   AF-A0A7C1ZXL3-F1
#
_cell.length_a   1.000
_cell.length_b   1.000
_cell.length_c   1.000
_cell.angle_alpha   90.00
_cell.angle_beta   90.00
_cell.angle_gamma   90.00
#
_symmetry.space_group_name_H-M   'P 1'
#
loop_
_entity.id
_entity.type
_entity.pdbx_description
1 polymer ?
#
loop_
_entity_poly.entity_id
_entity_poly.type
_entity_poly.pdbx_seq_one_letter_code
_entity_poly.pdbx_strand_id
1 'polypeptide(L)'
;MNLKSYLLMIAIVWFPANVFAVVVPPIPTDPIYFEPPIEDAPTGSDELTCYQIDLAINKLHPYRYSYKPEYYDDSMNKLATTLVVFDAVPIVQGWLGLGYLGYSAAVGEKEQRRVLVIEQKISALQNLKALKHCYE
;
A
#
# COMPACT_ATOMS: atom_id res chain seq x y z
N MET A 1 -1.67 57.91 -6.94
CA MET A 1 -0.85 56.81 -6.36
C MET A 1 0.45 57.40 -5.82
N ASN A 2 0.76 57.18 -4.55
CA ASN A 2 1.86 57.86 -3.85
C ASN A 2 3.21 57.14 -4.07
N LEU A 3 4.33 57.87 -4.05
CA LEU A 3 5.70 57.33 -4.19
C LEU A 3 6.01 56.18 -3.20
N LYS A 4 5.42 56.23 -2.00
CA LYS A 4 5.46 55.14 -1.01
C LYS A 4 4.88 53.82 -1.53
N SER A 5 3.83 53.90 -2.34
CA SER A 5 3.18 52.74 -2.97
C SER A 5 4.11 52.07 -3.99
N TYR A 6 4.89 52.86 -4.75
CA TYR A 6 5.87 52.34 -5.70
C TYR A 6 7.06 51.67 -5.00
N LEU A 7 7.59 52.28 -3.94
CA LEU A 7 8.67 51.70 -3.16
C LEU A 7 8.27 50.36 -2.50
N LEU A 8 7.01 50.26 -2.03
CA LEU A 8 6.49 49.04 -1.42
C LEU A 8 6.32 47.92 -2.45
N MET A 9 5.87 48.24 -3.66
CA MET A 9 5.78 47.28 -4.76
C MET A 9 7.15 46.79 -5.24
N ILE A 10 8.16 47.67 -5.31
CA ILE A 10 9.52 47.30 -5.70
C ILE A 10 10.17 46.40 -4.64
N ALA A 11 9.93 46.67 -3.35
CA ALA A 11 10.45 45.84 -2.25
C ALA A 11 9.88 44.42 -2.26
N ILE A 12 8.62 44.23 -2.66
CA ILE A 12 8.00 42.90 -2.79
C ILE A 12 8.58 42.12 -3.97
N VAL A 13 8.87 42.79 -5.09
CA VAL A 13 9.43 42.16 -6.30
C VAL A 13 10.92 41.78 -6.12
N TRP A 14 11.64 42.48 -5.24
CA TRP A 14 13.07 42.26 -5.00
C TRP A 14 13.38 41.27 -3.86
N PHE A 15 12.38 40.66 -3.23
CA PHE A 15 12.61 39.53 -2.33
C PHE A 15 12.66 38.25 -3.16
N PRO A 16 13.84 37.69 -3.50
CA PRO A 16 13.88 36.38 -4.09
C PRO A 16 13.32 35.40 -3.07
N ALA A 17 12.18 34.79 -3.39
CA ALA A 17 11.75 33.59 -2.68
C ALA A 17 12.89 32.58 -2.83
N ASN A 18 13.57 32.26 -1.73
CA ASN A 18 14.57 31.19 -1.72
C ASN A 18 13.83 29.89 -2.02
N VAL A 19 13.80 29.51 -3.30
CA VAL A 19 13.29 28.22 -3.75
C VAL A 19 14.36 27.21 -3.40
N PHE A 20 14.32 26.71 -2.16
CA PHE A 20 15.04 25.50 -1.82
C PHE A 20 14.45 24.38 -2.67
N ALA A 21 15.22 23.91 -3.65
CA ALA A 21 14.90 22.73 -4.40
C ALA A 21 14.87 21.55 -3.42
N VAL A 22 13.69 21.20 -2.95
CA VAL A 22 13.47 19.96 -2.22
C VAL A 22 13.75 18.85 -3.21
N VAL A 23 14.89 18.16 -3.01
CA VAL A 23 15.20 16.95 -3.75
C VAL A 23 14.16 15.93 -3.32
N VAL A 24 13.11 15.79 -4.13
CA VAL A 24 12.11 14.75 -3.93
C VAL A 24 12.88 13.43 -4.08
N PRO A 25 12.95 12.57 -3.04
CA PRO A 25 13.61 11.30 -3.20
C PRO A 25 12.93 10.56 -4.37
N PRO A 26 13.70 9.79 -5.17
CA PRO A 26 13.16 9.09 -6.32
C PRO A 26 11.95 8.27 -5.87
N ILE A 27 10.80 8.55 -6.50
CA ILE A 27 9.54 7.86 -6.21
C ILE A 27 9.76 6.40 -6.63
N PRO A 28 9.60 5.42 -5.72
CA PRO A 28 9.73 4.01 -6.08
C PRO A 28 8.77 3.69 -7.22
N THR A 29 9.29 3.25 -8.37
CA THR A 29 8.48 2.83 -9.52
C THR A 29 7.98 1.40 -9.39
N ASP A 30 8.68 0.61 -8.57
CA ASP A 30 8.21 -0.70 -8.14
C ASP A 30 7.13 -0.50 -7.07
N PRO A 31 6.06 -1.33 -7.07
CA PRO A 31 5.06 -1.25 -6.03
C PRO A 31 5.76 -1.44 -4.67
N ILE A 32 5.53 -0.49 -3.75
CA ILE A 32 6.13 -0.49 -2.41
C ILE A 32 5.82 -1.79 -1.66
N TYR A 33 4.71 -2.43 -2.04
CA TYR A 33 4.26 -3.71 -1.51
C TYR A 33 4.26 -4.76 -2.61
N PHE A 34 4.78 -5.94 -2.29
CA PHE A 34 4.75 -7.11 -3.16
C PHE A 34 3.30 -7.43 -3.53
N GLU A 35 3.01 -7.45 -4.83
CA GLU A 35 1.73 -7.90 -5.34
C GLU A 35 1.84 -9.38 -5.73
N PRO A 36 1.31 -10.30 -4.93
CA PRO A 36 1.43 -11.72 -5.24
C PRO A 36 0.59 -12.07 -6.46
N PRO A 37 1.00 -13.10 -7.21
CA PRO A 37 0.30 -13.55 -8.40
C PRO A 37 -1.12 -13.99 -8.06
N ILE A 38 -2.08 -13.63 -8.92
CA ILE A 38 -3.44 -14.16 -8.87
C ILE A 38 -3.35 -15.63 -9.32
N GLU A 39 -3.26 -16.55 -8.37
CA GLU A 39 -3.34 -17.98 -8.70
C GLU A 39 -4.80 -18.36 -8.95
N ASP A 40 -5.17 -18.66 -10.19
CA ASP A 40 -6.48 -19.22 -10.50
C ASP A 40 -6.62 -20.59 -9.81
N ALA A 41 -7.80 -20.85 -9.23
CA ALA A 41 -8.06 -22.16 -8.66
C ALA A 41 -8.07 -23.20 -9.80
N PRO A 42 -7.37 -24.33 -9.67
CA PRO A 42 -7.41 -25.37 -10.69
C PRO A 42 -8.86 -25.82 -10.87
N THR A 43 -9.39 -25.60 -12.08
CA THR A 43 -10.67 -26.15 -12.51
C THR A 43 -10.53 -27.67 -12.61
N GLY A 44 -10.91 -28.37 -11.55
CA GLY A 44 -10.86 -29.83 -11.44
C GLY A 44 -10.58 -30.35 -10.02
N SER A 45 -11.15 -29.72 -8.99
CA SER A 45 -10.84 -30.04 -7.59
C SER A 45 -11.16 -31.47 -7.17
N ASP A 46 -12.08 -32.13 -7.88
CA ASP A 46 -12.51 -33.49 -7.56
C ASP A 46 -11.46 -34.55 -7.92
N GLU A 47 -10.53 -34.25 -8.83
CA GLU A 47 -9.45 -35.17 -9.26
C GLU A 47 -8.19 -35.06 -8.41
N LEU A 48 -8.10 -34.10 -7.48
CA LEU A 48 -6.91 -33.90 -6.65
C LEU A 48 -6.70 -35.08 -5.69
N THR A 49 -5.50 -35.65 -5.69
CA THR A 49 -5.06 -36.65 -4.69
C THR A 49 -4.85 -36.00 -3.33
N CYS A 50 -4.90 -36.76 -2.22
CA CYS A 50 -4.66 -36.25 -0.86
C CYS A 50 -3.35 -35.44 -0.76
N TYR A 51 -2.27 -35.98 -1.35
CA TYR A 51 -0.97 -35.29 -1.42
C TYR A 51 -1.05 -33.95 -2.17
N GLN A 52 -1.76 -33.89 -3.30
CA GLN A 52 -1.91 -32.66 -4.06
C GLN A 52 -2.73 -31.60 -3.30
N ILE A 53 -3.73 -32.03 -2.54
CA ILE A 53 -4.52 -31.14 -1.67
C ILE A 53 -3.61 -30.53 -0.60
N ASP A 54 -2.80 -31.34 0.09
CA ASP A 54 -1.87 -30.84 1.11
C ASP A 54 -0.77 -29.95 0.55
N LEU A 55 -0.23 -30.30 -0.62
CA LEU A 55 0.72 -29.46 -1.33
C LEU A 55 0.11 -28.10 -1.70
N ALA A 56 -1.13 -28.09 -2.19
CA ALA A 56 -1.83 -26.86 -2.53
C ALA A 56 -2.10 -25.99 -1.29
N ILE A 57 -2.55 -26.59 -0.17
CA ILE A 57 -2.74 -25.87 1.09
C ILE A 57 -1.41 -25.26 1.56
N ASN A 58 -0.31 -26.00 1.50
CA ASN A 58 1.03 -25.53 1.89
C ASN A 58 1.54 -24.41 1.00
N LYS A 59 1.29 -24.45 -0.31
CA LYS A 59 1.62 -23.34 -1.22
C LYS A 59 0.84 -22.07 -0.91
N LEU A 60 -0.41 -22.20 -0.45
CA LEU A 60 -1.26 -21.06 -0.11
C LEU A 60 -1.01 -20.49 1.30
N HIS A 61 -0.39 -21.26 2.20
CA HIS A 61 -0.14 -20.86 3.59
C HIS A 61 0.59 -19.50 3.76
N PRO A 62 1.71 -19.23 3.04
CA PRO A 62 2.42 -17.97 3.16
C PRO A 62 1.56 -16.75 2.81
N TYR A 63 0.58 -16.92 1.91
CA TYR A 63 -0.26 -15.84 1.41
C TYR A 63 -1.44 -15.49 2.34
N ARG A 64 -1.59 -16.16 3.49
CA ARG A 64 -2.59 -15.77 4.51
C ARG A 64 -2.25 -14.51 5.29
N TYR A 65 -1.01 -14.05 5.20
CA TYR A 65 -0.55 -12.89 5.94
C TYR A 65 -0.44 -11.67 5.02
N SER A 66 -0.77 -10.50 5.57
CA SER A 66 -0.49 -9.22 4.94
C SER A 66 0.99 -8.91 5.04
N TYR A 67 1.60 -8.48 3.94
CA TYR A 67 2.98 -7.98 3.93
C TYR A 67 3.05 -6.47 4.24
N LYS A 68 1.89 -5.79 4.26
CA LYS A 68 1.79 -4.38 4.62
C LYS A 68 1.73 -4.23 6.15
N PRO A 69 2.63 -3.44 6.76
CA PRO A 69 2.58 -3.15 8.20
C PRO A 69 1.33 -2.32 8.55
N GLU A 70 0.93 -2.38 9.81
CA GLU A 70 -0.15 -1.56 10.32
C GLU A 70 0.20 -0.07 10.27
N TYR A 71 -0.83 0.78 10.33
CA TYR A 71 -0.68 2.22 10.19
C TYR A 71 0.37 2.82 11.12
N TYR A 72 0.37 2.41 12.39
CA TYR A 72 1.26 2.93 13.43
C TYR A 72 2.63 2.26 13.44
N ASP A 73 2.83 1.18 12.69
CA ASP A 73 4.15 0.55 12.55
C ASP A 73 4.86 1.02 11.28
N ASP A 74 4.11 1.54 10.30
CA ASP A 74 4.65 2.15 9.08
C ASP A 74 5.20 3.57 9.33
N SER A 75 6.53 3.70 9.29
CA SER A 75 7.23 4.98 9.39
C SER A 75 6.82 6.00 8.32
N MET A 76 6.41 5.55 7.13
CA MET A 76 5.99 6.43 6.04
C MET A 76 4.58 6.95 6.26
N ASN A 77 3.65 6.15 6.84
CA ASN A 77 2.34 6.67 7.24
C ASN A 77 2.49 7.76 8.32
N LYS A 78 3.41 7.57 9.28
CA LYS A 78 3.71 8.61 10.29
C LYS A 78 4.25 9.88 9.65
N LEU A 79 5.23 9.75 8.75
CA LEU A 79 5.80 10.87 8.01
C LEU A 79 4.73 11.60 7.21
N ALA A 80 3.91 10.86 6.44
CA ALA A 80 2.85 11.42 5.64
C ALA A 80 1.80 12.14 6.50
N THR A 81 1.41 11.58 7.64
CA THR A 81 0.53 12.26 8.62
C THR A 81 1.14 13.57 9.10
N THR A 82 2.44 13.56 9.41
CA THR A 82 3.17 14.76 9.87
C THR A 82 3.20 15.82 8.76
N LEU A 83 3.42 15.42 7.50
CA LEU A 83 3.38 16.33 6.35
C LEU A 83 2.00 16.96 6.16
N VAL A 84 0.93 16.21 6.42
CA VAL A 84 -0.46 16.74 6.37
C VAL A 84 -0.74 17.71 7.51
N VAL A 85 -0.34 17.37 8.74
CA VAL A 85 -0.68 18.14 9.94
C VAL A 85 0.12 19.44 10.04
N PHE A 86 1.44 19.37 9.80
CA PHE A 86 2.33 20.51 10.00
C PHE A 86 2.52 21.37 8.76
N ASP A 87 1.87 20.99 7.65
CA ASP A 87 2.07 21.61 6.35
C ASP A 87 3.56 21.91 6.04
N ALA A 88 4.40 20.91 6.29
CA ALA A 88 5.84 21.11 6.43
C ALA A 88 6.53 21.52 5.13
N VAL A 89 5.84 21.45 3.99
CA VAL A 89 6.39 21.80 2.67
C VAL A 89 5.47 22.84 2.00
N PRO A 90 5.85 24.13 2.02
CA PRO A 90 4.97 25.25 1.61
C PRO A 90 4.54 25.24 0.14
N ILE A 91 5.20 24.45 -0.71
CA ILE A 91 4.88 24.34 -2.15
C ILE A 91 3.79 23.30 -2.42
N VAL A 92 3.76 22.21 -1.63
CA VAL A 92 2.87 21.06 -1.86
C VAL A 92 1.80 20.92 -0.78
N GLN A 93 1.76 21.81 0.20
CA GLN A 93 0.66 22.03 1.14
C GLN A 93 0.06 20.77 1.79
N GLY A 94 0.89 19.77 2.14
CA GLY A 94 0.43 18.48 2.68
C GLY A 94 -0.20 17.51 1.66
N TRP A 95 -0.38 17.88 0.39
CA TRP A 95 -0.97 17.02 -0.66
C TRP A 95 -0.16 15.75 -0.91
N LEU A 96 1.17 15.81 -0.80
CA LEU A 96 2.01 14.62 -0.88
C LEU A 96 1.70 13.62 0.24
N GLY A 97 1.48 14.13 1.45
CA GLY A 97 1.09 13.31 2.60
C GLY A 97 -0.29 12.68 2.39
N LEU A 98 -1.27 13.46 1.94
CA LEU A 98 -2.60 12.94 1.61
C LEU A 98 -2.57 11.90 0.49
N GLY A 99 -1.79 12.15 -0.56
CA GLY A 99 -1.63 11.22 -1.68
C GLY A 99 -1.01 9.89 -1.24
N TYR A 100 0.04 9.95 -0.42
CA TYR A 100 0.65 8.74 0.14
C TYR A 100 -0.31 7.98 1.06
N LEU A 101 -1.01 8.67 1.98
CA LEU A 101 -1.96 8.03 2.89
C LEU A 101 -3.12 7.38 2.13
N GLY A 102 -3.64 8.04 1.10
CA GLY A 102 -4.67 7.50 0.21
C GLY A 102 -4.18 6.25 -0.53
N TYR A 103 -2.97 6.29 -1.11
CA TYR A 103 -2.35 5.13 -1.74
C TYR A 103 -2.16 3.98 -0.74
N SER A 104 -1.59 4.27 0.43
CA SER A 104 -1.37 3.29 1.51
C SER A 104 -2.68 2.62 1.92
N ALA A 105 -3.76 3.40 2.09
CA ALA A 105 -5.09 2.86 2.40
C ALA A 105 -5.59 1.92 1.29
N ALA A 106 -5.50 2.32 0.02
CA ALA A 106 -5.91 1.50 -1.12
C ALA A 106 -5.15 0.17 -1.20
N VAL A 107 -3.83 0.18 -0.94
CA VAL A 107 -3.05 -1.06 -0.88
C VAL A 107 -3.49 -1.95 0.28
N GLY A 108 -3.82 -1.37 1.43
CA GLY A 108 -4.34 -2.11 2.59
C GLY A 108 -5.64 -2.85 2.26
N GLU A 109 -6.59 -2.19 1.58
CA GLU A 109 -7.84 -2.82 1.15
C GLU A 109 -7.60 -3.97 0.16
N LYS A 110 -6.65 -3.79 -0.76
CA LYS A 110 -6.28 -4.81 -1.74
C LYS A 110 -5.68 -6.05 -1.06
N GLU A 111 -4.76 -5.87 -0.13
CA GLU A 111 -4.15 -6.94 0.66
C GLU A 111 -5.20 -7.69 1.50
N GLN A 112 -6.13 -6.97 2.13
CA GLN A 112 -7.20 -7.59 2.90
C GLN A 112 -8.11 -8.47 2.03
N ARG A 113 -8.50 -7.99 0.84
CA ARG A 113 -9.29 -8.78 -0.13
C ARG A 113 -8.53 -10.03 -0.57
N ARG A 114 -7.22 -9.90 -0.83
CA ARG A 114 -6.37 -11.03 -1.19
C ARG A 114 -6.34 -12.09 -0.10
N VAL A 115 -6.05 -11.69 1.14
CA VAL A 115 -5.99 -12.61 2.28
C VAL A 115 -7.32 -13.36 2.42
N LEU A 116 -8.45 -12.66 2.33
CA LEU A 116 -9.78 -13.28 2.37
C LEU A 116 -9.98 -14.35 1.28
N VAL A 117 -9.58 -14.05 0.04
CA VAL A 117 -9.68 -15.02 -1.08
C VAL A 117 -8.80 -16.24 -0.83
N ILE A 118 -7.60 -16.05 -0.30
CA ILE A 118 -6.68 -17.15 0.04
C ILE A 118 -7.24 -18.01 1.16
N GLU A 119 -7.78 -17.41 2.23
CA GLU A 119 -8.45 -18.12 3.32
C GLU A 119 -9.64 -18.95 2.82
N GLN A 120 -10.46 -18.39 1.94
CA GLN A 120 -11.57 -19.13 1.31
C GLN A 120 -11.08 -20.34 0.51
N LYS A 121 -10.01 -20.18 -0.28
CA LYS A 121 -9.41 -21.29 -1.05
C LYS A 121 -8.88 -22.39 -0.13
N ILE A 122 -8.18 -22.03 0.93
CA ILE A 122 -7.68 -22.99 1.92
C ILE A 122 -8.85 -23.72 2.60
N SER A 123 -9.88 -23.01 3.01
CA SER A 123 -11.07 -23.60 3.64
C SER A 123 -11.77 -24.59 2.69
N ALA A 124 -11.88 -24.26 1.41
CA ALA A 124 -12.41 -25.16 0.38
C ALA A 124 -11.56 -26.43 0.23
N LEU A 125 -10.23 -26.30 0.16
CA LEU A 125 -9.31 -27.44 0.09
C LEU A 125 -9.35 -28.30 1.36
N GLN A 126 -9.47 -27.68 2.54
CA GLN A 126 -9.62 -28.39 3.82
C GLN A 126 -10.94 -29.16 3.89
N ASN A 127 -12.03 -28.61 3.37
CA ASN A 127 -13.31 -29.32 3.26
C ASN A 127 -13.18 -30.52 2.32
N LEU A 128 -12.56 -30.36 1.15
CA LEU A 128 -12.28 -31.47 0.23
C LEU A 128 -11.39 -32.55 0.87
N LYS A 129 -10.38 -32.15 1.64
CA LYS A 129 -9.53 -33.07 2.41
C LYS A 129 -10.37 -33.92 3.38
N ALA A 130 -11.31 -33.28 4.09
CA ALA A 130 -12.20 -33.95 5.03
C ALA A 130 -13.19 -34.90 4.33
N LEU A 131 -13.79 -34.46 3.22
CA LEU A 131 -14.71 -35.28 2.40
C LEU A 131 -14.02 -36.51 1.82
N LYS A 132 -12.73 -36.42 1.49
CA LYS A 132 -11.93 -37.55 0.99
C LYS A 132 -11.32 -38.41 2.11
N HIS A 133 -11.57 -38.08 3.37
CA HIS A 133 -10.99 -38.78 4.53
C HIS A 133 -9.46 -38.89 4.50
N CYS A 134 -8.79 -37.85 3.99
CA CYS A 134 -7.33 -37.79 3.97
C CYS A 134 -6.81 -37.44 5.38
N TYR A 135 -6.70 -38.44 6.25
CA TYR A 135 -6.12 -38.33 7.59
C TYR A 135 -4.74 -39.00 7.59
N GLU A 136 -3.74 -38.30 7.07
CA GLU A 136 -2.33 -38.66 7.30
C GLU A 136 -1.83 -38.05 8.62
#